data_AF-A0A843WLL5-F1
#
_entry.id   AF-A0A843WLL5-F1
#
_cell.length_a   1.000
_cell.length_b   1.000
_cell.length_c   1.000
_cell.angle_alpha   90.00
_cell.angle_beta   90.00
_cell.angle_gamma   90.00
#
_symmetry.space_group_name_H-M   'P 1'
#
loop_
_entity.id
_entity.type
_entity.pdbx_description
1 polymer ?
#
loop_
_entity_poly.entity_id
_entity_poly.type
_entity_poly.pdbx_seq_one_letter_code
_entity_poly.pdbx_strand_id
1 'polypeptide(L)'
;IIEPLYEVLRVVDGDRRPIGLVYAKLEAAKKKIREVLPRHAHLVLDVVEDRWDRQTSRDLHMTAYYLHPAYHYVHELAYEDDLMAAFTRIVERLSRSPVQVADAIDEASLGLSSSIQTNT
;
A
#
# COMPACT_ATOMS: atom_id res chain seq x y z
N ILE A 1 -14.46 17.51 -3.28
CA ILE A 1 -14.67 16.15 -2.69
C ILE A 1 -14.35 15.04 -3.68
N ILE A 2 -14.81 15.10 -4.94
CA ILE A 2 -14.66 13.99 -5.92
C ILE A 2 -13.29 13.98 -6.61
N GLU A 3 -12.67 15.16 -6.82
CA GLU A 3 -11.37 15.31 -7.47
C GLU A 3 -10.28 14.31 -7.01
N PRO A 4 -10.07 14.05 -5.70
CA PRO A 4 -9.05 13.10 -5.25
C PRO A 4 -9.27 11.67 -5.77
N LEU A 5 -10.53 11.22 -5.89
CA LEU A 5 -10.85 9.89 -6.43
C LEU A 5 -10.67 9.84 -7.95
N TYR A 6 -10.92 10.95 -8.64
CA TYR A 6 -10.68 11.04 -10.08
C TYR A 6 -9.19 10.88 -10.42
N GLU A 7 -8.29 11.43 -9.60
CA GLU A 7 -6.85 11.24 -9.77
C GLU A 7 -6.44 9.76 -9.64
N VAL A 8 -7.06 9.02 -8.72
CA VAL A 8 -6.83 7.57 -8.56
C VAL A 8 -7.31 6.83 -9.80
N LEU A 9 -8.53 7.10 -10.26
CA LEU A 9 -9.10 6.47 -11.46
C LEU A 9 -8.25 6.72 -12.69
N ARG A 10 -7.73 7.94 -12.87
CA ARG A 10 -6.83 8.26 -13.98
C ARG A 10 -5.54 7.43 -13.97
N VAL A 11 -5.03 7.05 -12.81
CA VAL A 11 -3.86 6.15 -12.72
C VAL A 11 -4.26 4.70 -13.02
N VAL A 12 -5.45 4.28 -12.58
CA VAL A 12 -6.00 2.94 -12.85
C VAL A 12 -6.40 2.74 -14.31
N ASP A 13 -6.76 3.81 -15.01
CA ASP A 13 -7.15 3.77 -16.43
C ASP A 13 -5.96 3.95 -17.39
N GLY A 14 -4.76 4.26 -16.88
CA GLY A 14 -3.57 4.39 -17.70
C GLY A 14 -3.07 3.05 -18.26
N ASP A 15 -2.45 3.05 -19.44
CA ASP A 15 -1.90 1.84 -20.08
C ASP A 15 -0.80 1.15 -19.26
N ARG A 16 -0.07 1.93 -18.46
CA ARG A 16 0.91 1.44 -17.49
C ARG A 16 0.43 1.79 -16.09
N ARG A 17 0.17 0.74 -15.31
CA ARG A 17 -0.41 0.84 -13.96
C ARG A 17 0.59 0.27 -12.97
N PRO A 18 1.50 1.09 -12.42
CA PRO A 18 2.36 0.61 -11.35
C PRO A 18 1.46 0.30 -10.16
N ILE A 19 1.31 -0.99 -9.83
CA ILE A 19 0.35 -1.49 -8.83
C ILE A 19 0.52 -0.77 -7.47
N GLY A 20 1.77 -0.51 -7.05
CA GLY A 20 2.06 0.25 -5.83
C GLY A 20 1.69 1.74 -5.88
N LEU A 21 1.72 2.36 -7.06
CA LEU A 21 1.33 3.77 -7.22
C LEU A 21 -0.17 3.98 -7.04
N VAL A 22 -0.99 2.99 -7.43
CA VAL A 22 -2.45 3.04 -7.24
C VAL A 22 -2.78 3.13 -5.74
N TYR A 23 -2.14 2.30 -4.91
CA TYR A 23 -2.32 2.36 -3.46
C TYR A 23 -1.88 3.69 -2.87
N ALA A 24 -0.69 4.18 -3.25
CA ALA A 24 -0.18 5.48 -2.79
C ALA A 24 -1.16 6.64 -3.10
N LYS A 25 -1.70 6.65 -4.32
CA LYS A 25 -2.68 7.66 -4.76
C LYS A 25 -4.00 7.52 -4.01
N LEU A 26 -4.43 6.30 -3.73
CA LEU A 26 -5.64 6.04 -2.97
C LEU A 26 -5.50 6.54 -1.53
N GLU A 27 -4.39 6.28 -0.84
CA GLU A 27 -4.16 6.78 0.51
C GLU A 27 -4.11 8.32 0.56
N ALA A 28 -3.44 8.95 -0.42
CA ALA A 28 -3.46 10.40 -0.57
C ALA A 28 -4.89 10.95 -0.79
N ALA A 29 -5.71 10.27 -1.60
CA ALA A 29 -7.10 10.64 -1.83
C ALA A 29 -7.94 10.50 -0.56
N LYS A 30 -7.79 9.41 0.19
CA LYS A 30 -8.46 9.20 1.49
C LYS A 30 -8.13 10.33 2.47
N LYS A 31 -6.86 10.71 2.57
CA LYS A 31 -6.42 11.84 3.40
C LYS A 31 -7.08 13.17 2.98
N LYS A 32 -7.05 13.52 1.70
CA LYS A 32 -7.67 14.74 1.18
C LYS A 32 -9.20 14.76 1.39
N ILE A 33 -9.86 13.61 1.33
CA ILE A 33 -11.30 13.49 1.65
C ILE A 33 -11.55 13.79 3.14
N ARG A 34 -10.73 13.27 4.06
CA ARG A 34 -10.83 13.57 5.50
C ARG A 34 -10.64 15.06 5.78
N GLU A 35 -9.73 15.72 5.07
CA GLU A 35 -9.48 17.16 5.21
C GLU A 35 -10.65 18.02 4.70
N VAL A 36 -11.20 17.68 3.53
CA VAL A 36 -12.29 18.46 2.91
C VAL A 36 -13.66 18.17 3.55
N LEU A 37 -13.85 16.97 4.10
CA LEU A 37 -15.13 16.50 4.62
C LEU A 37 -15.04 15.88 6.03
N PRO A 38 -14.45 16.57 7.03
CA PRO A 38 -14.03 15.95 8.29
C PRO A 38 -15.16 15.27 9.07
N ARG A 39 -16.39 15.77 8.98
CA ARG A 39 -17.56 15.19 9.68
C ARG A 39 -18.24 14.05 8.93
N HIS A 40 -18.05 13.95 7.61
CA HIS A 40 -18.80 13.03 6.74
C HIS A 40 -17.89 12.16 5.88
N ALA A 41 -16.57 12.21 6.10
CA ALA A 41 -15.60 11.44 5.32
C ALA A 41 -15.89 9.94 5.36
N HIS A 42 -16.33 9.41 6.51
CA HIS A 42 -16.71 8.01 6.68
C HIS A 42 -17.70 7.52 5.62
N LEU A 43 -18.75 8.32 5.30
CA LEU A 43 -19.74 7.95 4.27
C LEU A 43 -19.12 7.68 2.89
N VAL A 44 -18.02 8.37 2.56
CA VAL A 44 -17.31 8.19 1.29
C VAL A 44 -16.26 7.10 1.42
N LEU A 45 -15.49 7.11 2.52
CA LEU A 45 -14.40 6.17 2.74
C LEU A 45 -14.91 4.74 2.88
N ASP A 46 -16.04 4.52 3.55
CA ASP A 46 -16.62 3.18 3.73
C ASP A 46 -16.97 2.56 2.36
N VAL A 47 -17.51 3.36 1.43
CA VAL A 47 -17.80 2.91 0.05
C VAL A 47 -16.51 2.62 -0.72
N VAL A 48 -15.46 3.40 -0.48
CA VAL A 48 -14.15 3.19 -1.12
C VAL A 48 -13.50 1.91 -0.62
N GLU A 49 -13.45 1.68 0.70
CA GLU A 49 -12.89 0.45 1.29
C GLU A 49 -13.67 -0.78 0.84
N ASP A 50 -15.00 -0.73 0.88
CA ASP A 50 -15.87 -1.83 0.47
C ASP A 50 -15.67 -2.21 -1.02
N ARG A 51 -15.49 -1.22 -1.89
CA ARG A 51 -15.16 -1.49 -3.30
C ARG A 51 -13.75 -2.00 -3.48
N TRP A 52 -12.80 -1.45 -2.73
CA TRP A 52 -11.40 -1.84 -2.78
C TRP A 52 -11.22 -3.32 -2.41
N ASP A 53 -11.86 -3.76 -1.33
CA ASP A 53 -11.79 -5.15 -0.84
C ASP A 53 -12.47 -6.13 -1.81
N ARG A 54 -13.53 -5.72 -2.51
CA ARG A 54 -14.27 -6.59 -3.44
C ARG A 54 -13.69 -6.67 -4.85
N GLN A 55 -13.13 -5.59 -5.36
CA GLN A 55 -12.78 -5.46 -6.78
C GLN A 55 -11.27 -5.47 -7.03
N THR A 56 -10.47 -5.25 -5.99
CA THR A 56 -9.01 -5.13 -6.12
C THR A 56 -8.32 -6.16 -5.25
N SER A 57 -7.18 -6.70 -5.71
CA SER A 57 -6.31 -7.48 -4.83
C SER A 57 -5.58 -6.52 -3.89
N ARG A 58 -6.26 -6.14 -2.79
CA ARG A 58 -5.78 -5.20 -1.77
C ARG A 58 -4.37 -5.54 -1.30
N ASP A 59 -4.17 -6.80 -0.91
CA ASP A 59 -2.86 -7.26 -0.43
C ASP A 59 -1.77 -7.09 -1.50
N LEU A 60 -2.06 -7.40 -2.76
CA LEU A 60 -1.09 -7.21 -3.85
C LEU A 60 -0.72 -5.73 -4.03
N HIS A 61 -1.68 -4.83 -3.88
CA HIS A 61 -1.44 -3.39 -4.01
C HIS A 61 -0.68 -2.82 -2.83
N MET A 62 -1.01 -3.26 -1.61
CA MET A 62 -0.29 -2.93 -0.38
C MET A 62 1.14 -3.46 -0.43
N THR A 63 1.34 -4.72 -0.83
CA THR A 63 2.66 -5.32 -1.02
C THR A 63 3.47 -4.60 -2.08
N ALA A 64 2.87 -4.27 -3.24
CA ALA A 64 3.57 -3.55 -4.29
C ALA A 64 3.95 -2.13 -3.87
N TYR A 65 3.13 -1.47 -3.05
CA TYR A 65 3.47 -0.18 -2.45
C TYR A 65 4.60 -0.32 -1.44
N TYR A 66 4.48 -1.30 -0.53
CA TYR A 66 5.49 -1.60 0.46
C TYR A 66 6.85 -1.86 -0.20
N LEU A 67 6.93 -2.64 -1.28
CA LEU A 67 8.17 -2.95 -1.99
C LEU A 67 8.69 -1.82 -2.91
N HIS A 68 7.94 -0.72 -3.08
CA HIS A 68 8.32 0.32 -4.02
C HIS A 68 9.44 1.19 -3.42
N PRO A 69 10.65 1.27 -4.02
CA PRO A 69 11.81 1.93 -3.39
C PRO A 69 11.59 3.40 -3.02
N ALA A 70 10.79 4.12 -3.82
CA ALA A 70 10.48 5.53 -3.54
C ALA A 70 9.60 5.75 -2.30
N TYR A 71 8.95 4.70 -1.79
CA TYR A 71 8.08 4.76 -0.60
C TYR A 71 8.68 3.96 0.55
N HIS A 72 9.17 2.75 0.27
CA HIS A 72 9.74 1.80 1.24
C HIS A 72 10.78 2.45 2.16
N TYR A 73 11.79 3.09 1.59
CA TYR A 73 12.90 3.66 2.36
C TYR A 73 12.63 5.06 2.92
N VAL A 74 11.56 5.72 2.47
CA VAL A 74 11.28 7.14 2.78
C VAL A 74 10.21 7.28 3.87
N HIS A 75 9.37 6.26 4.09
CA HIS A 75 8.14 6.40 4.88
C HIS A 75 8.03 5.50 6.11
N GLU A 76 9.14 4.97 6.66
CA GLU A 76 9.09 4.12 7.87
C GLU A 76 8.06 2.97 7.77
N LEU A 77 7.75 2.52 6.54
CA LEU A 77 6.67 1.57 6.26
C LEU A 77 6.88 0.19 6.90
N ALA A 78 8.09 -0.08 7.40
CA ALA A 78 8.44 -1.24 8.20
C ALA A 78 7.52 -1.43 9.41
N TYR A 79 7.02 -0.32 9.96
CA TYR A 79 6.22 -0.30 11.18
C TYR A 79 4.71 -0.26 10.90
N GLU A 80 4.31 -0.27 9.62
CA GLU A 80 2.90 -0.39 9.26
C GLU A 80 2.51 -1.88 9.24
N ASP A 81 1.99 -2.37 10.38
CA ASP A 81 1.57 -3.77 10.58
C ASP A 81 0.71 -4.31 9.44
N ASP A 82 -0.21 -3.49 8.92
CA ASP A 82 -1.10 -3.86 7.82
C ASP A 82 -0.36 -4.10 6.50
N LEU A 83 0.67 -3.30 6.19
CA LEU A 83 1.50 -3.48 4.99
C LEU A 83 2.39 -4.72 5.10
N MET A 84 2.99 -4.94 6.27
CA MET A 84 3.76 -6.15 6.56
C MET A 84 2.89 -7.40 6.48
N ALA A 85 1.69 -7.37 7.06
CA ALA A 85 0.78 -8.49 7.00
C ALA A 85 0.31 -8.79 5.56
N ALA A 86 0.08 -7.74 4.75
CA ALA A 86 -0.22 -7.92 3.33
C ALA A 86 0.95 -8.55 2.56
N PHE A 87 2.18 -8.08 2.78
CA PHE A 87 3.39 -8.69 2.22
C PHE A 87 3.51 -10.17 2.57
N THR A 88 3.39 -10.51 3.86
CA THR A 88 3.46 -11.90 4.33
C THR A 88 2.41 -12.78 3.65
N ARG A 89 1.14 -12.34 3.59
CA ARG A 89 0.07 -13.09 2.89
C ARG A 89 0.37 -13.33 1.41
N ILE A 90 0.98 -12.37 0.72
CA ILE A 90 1.38 -12.52 -0.68
C ILE A 90 2.52 -13.52 -0.83
N VAL A 91 3.57 -13.42 -0.01
CA VAL A 91 4.72 -14.32 -0.05
C VAL A 91 4.30 -15.75 0.28
N GLU A 92 3.48 -15.96 1.31
CA GLU A 92 2.91 -17.25 1.66
C GLU A 92 2.09 -17.88 0.52
N ARG A 93 1.34 -17.04 -0.23
CA ARG A 93 0.56 -17.52 -1.37
C ARG A 93 1.43 -17.89 -2.58
N LEU A 94 2.55 -17.20 -2.77
CA LEU A 94 3.45 -17.40 -3.92
C LEU A 94 4.44 -18.55 -3.70
N SER A 95 4.86 -18.77 -2.46
CA SER A 95 5.90 -19.74 -2.09
C SER A 95 5.29 -21.03 -1.56
N ARG A 96 5.86 -22.18 -1.95
CA ARG A 96 5.47 -23.51 -1.44
C ARG A 96 6.32 -23.98 -0.26
N SER A 97 7.34 -23.21 0.12
CA SER A 97 8.32 -23.55 1.15
C SER A 97 8.29 -22.54 2.30
N PRO A 98 8.06 -22.97 3.56
CA PRO A 98 8.10 -22.09 4.72
C PRO A 98 9.45 -21.38 4.90
N VAL A 99 10.56 -22.00 4.48
CA VAL A 99 11.90 -21.41 4.58
C VAL A 99 12.03 -20.19 3.66
N GLN A 100 11.56 -20.31 2.41
CA GLN A 100 11.59 -19.20 1.46
C GLN A 100 10.70 -18.03 1.88
N VAL A 101 9.61 -18.32 2.60
CA VAL A 101 8.74 -17.29 3.18
C VAL A 101 9.49 -16.53 4.27
N ALA A 102 10.14 -17.24 5.20
CA ALA A 102 10.91 -16.63 6.28
C ALA A 102 12.07 -15.77 5.74
N ASP A 103 12.86 -16.31 4.81
CA ASP A 103 13.99 -15.59 4.21
C ASP A 103 13.55 -14.29 3.53
N ALA A 104 12.44 -14.30 2.80
CA ALA A 104 11.91 -13.12 2.11
C ALA A 104 11.37 -12.05 3.09
N ILE A 105 10.77 -12.47 4.21
CA ILE A 105 10.29 -11.57 5.26
C ILE A 105 11.47 -10.92 5.99
N ASP A 106 12.49 -11.70 6.31
CA ASP A 106 13.70 -11.19 6.96
C ASP A 106 14.43 -10.20 6.04
N GLU A 107 14.62 -10.53 4.76
CA GLU A 107 15.27 -9.63 3.79
C GLU A 107 14.55 -8.28 3.67
N ALA A 108 13.22 -8.30 3.52
CA ALA A 108 12.40 -7.10 3.43
C ALA A 108 12.52 -6.23 4.70
N SER A 109 12.57 -6.86 5.87
CA SER A 109 12.71 -6.18 7.17
C SER A 109 14.11 -5.60 7.39
N LEU A 110 15.16 -6.28 6.90
CA LEU A 110 16.55 -5.85 6.98
C LEU A 110 16.85 -4.65 6.05
N GLY A 111 16.23 -4.59 4.87
CA GLY A 111 16.34 -3.46 3.95
C GLY A 111 15.92 -2.12 4.58
N LEU A 112 14.93 -2.14 5.47
CA LEU A 112 14.43 -0.95 6.17
C LEU A 112 15.36 -0.53 7.30
N SER A 113 15.85 -1.50 8.08
CA SER A 113 16.75 -1.25 9.21
C SER A 113 18.09 -0.64 8.78
N SER A 114 18.62 -1.07 7.63
CA SER A 114 19.87 -0.53 7.06
C SER A 114 19.72 0.89 6.50
N SER A 115 18.52 1.26 6.03
CA SER A 115 18.25 2.60 5.47
C SER A 115 18.04 3.66 6.56
N ILE A 116 17.54 3.27 7.74
CA ILE A 116 17.41 4.18 8.90
C ILE A 116 18.79 4.56 9.46
N GLN A 117 19.74 3.61 9.49
CA GLN A 117 21.09 3.85 10.03
C GLN A 117 21.97 4.77 9.17
N THR A 118 21.67 4.92 7.88
CA THR A 118 22.49 5.72 6.94
C THR A 118 22.04 7.18 6.82
N ASN A 119 20.86 7.53 7.33
CA ASN A 119 20.32 8.90 7.35
C ASN A 119 20.51 9.62 8.71
N THR A 120 21.34 9.08 9.61
CA THR A 120 21.68 9.68 10.92
C THR A 120 23.14 10.12 10.92
#